data_AF-A0A355RXH2-F1
#
_entry.id   AF-A0A355RXH2-F1
#
_cell.length_a   1.000
_cell.length_b   1.000
_cell.length_c   1.000
_cell.angle_alpha   90.00
_cell.angle_beta   90.00
_cell.angle_gamma   90.00
#
_symmetry.space_group_name_H-M   'P 1'
#
loop_
_entity.id
_entity.type
_entity.pdbx_description
1 polymer ?
#
loop_
_entity_poly.entity_id
_entity_poly.type
_entity_poly.pdbx_seq_one_letter_code
_entity_poly.pdbx_strand_id
1 'polypeptide(L)'
;MKITDKAKSIITEVMQENSCDCLMAKLQQSCCGTSLYFTLIKLGKGDKPATINGIPVVMDDKTAKRAETVTLAEENGKVIIQDDAPSCCC
;
A
#
# COMPACT_ATOMS: atom_id res chain seq x y z
N MET A 1 3.79 3.55 -6.20
CA MET A 1 2.45 3.91 -5.69
C MET A 1 2.40 5.36 -5.28
N LYS A 2 1.18 5.92 -5.21
CA LYS A 2 0.87 7.22 -4.62
C LYS A 2 -0.05 7.01 -3.41
N ILE A 3 0.03 7.90 -2.43
CA ILE A 3 -0.90 7.97 -1.30
C ILE A 3 -1.44 9.39 -1.25
N THR A 4 -2.76 9.57 -1.33
CA THR A 4 -3.37 10.91 -1.21
C THR A 4 -3.26 11.42 0.22
N ASP A 5 -3.33 12.73 0.43
CA ASP A 5 -3.24 13.31 1.78
C ASP A 5 -4.37 12.84 2.69
N LYS A 6 -5.56 12.62 2.15
CA LYS A 6 -6.70 12.06 2.91
C LYS A 6 -6.44 10.62 3.33
N ALA A 7 -5.93 9.78 2.42
CA ALA A 7 -5.58 8.41 2.73
C ALA A 7 -4.43 8.35 3.76
N LYS A 8 -3.43 9.23 3.64
CA LYS A 8 -2.33 9.37 4.60
C LYS A 8 -2.85 9.60 6.02
N SER A 9 -3.81 10.49 6.20
CA SER A 9 -4.39 10.76 7.52
C SER A 9 -5.00 9.50 8.14
N ILE A 10 -5.83 8.76 7.38
CA ILE A 10 -6.46 7.52 7.85
C ILE A 10 -5.39 6.44 8.13
N ILE A 11 -4.43 6.24 7.23
CA ILE A 11 -3.37 5.25 7.41
C ILE A 11 -2.56 5.56 8.67
N THR A 12 -2.23 6.83 8.91
CA THR A 12 -1.47 7.26 10.09
C THR A 12 -2.24 7.00 11.37
N GLU A 13 -3.55 7.31 11.39
CA GLU A 13 -4.43 7.06 12.53
C GLU A 13 -4.49 5.55 12.86
N VAL A 14 -4.79 4.71 11.87
CA VAL A 14 -4.89 3.25 12.07
C VAL A 14 -3.53 2.65 12.46
N MET A 15 -2.41 3.19 11.95
CA MET A 15 -1.07 2.80 12.38
C MET A 15 -0.85 3.07 13.87
N GLN A 16 -1.21 4.27 14.34
CA GLN A 16 -1.10 4.64 15.75
C GLN A 16 -1.99 3.77 16.64
N GLU A 17 -3.25 3.57 16.27
CA GLU A 17 -4.21 2.73 17.00
C GLU A 17 -3.72 1.29 17.15
N ASN A 18 -3.08 0.74 16.10
CA ASN A 18 -2.58 -0.63 16.09
C ASN A 18 -1.12 -0.75 16.56
N SER A 19 -0.53 0.34 17.06
CA SER A 19 0.88 0.40 17.45
C SER A 19 1.83 -0.10 16.35
N CYS A 20 1.49 0.15 15.09
CA CYS A 20 2.28 -0.19 13.91
C CYS A 20 3.00 1.06 13.38
N ASP A 21 4.16 0.87 12.76
CA ASP A 21 5.01 1.96 12.28
C ASP A 21 5.34 1.84 10.78
N CYS A 22 4.82 0.83 10.09
CA CYS A 22 4.95 0.70 8.64
C CYS A 22 3.73 0.05 7.96
N LEU A 23 3.46 0.51 6.74
CA LEU A 23 2.57 -0.14 5.79
C LEU A 23 3.38 -1.14 4.95
N MET A 24 2.99 -2.41 4.92
CA MET A 24 3.57 -3.39 4.01
C MET A 24 2.65 -3.59 2.80
N ALA A 25 3.22 -3.47 1.59
CA ALA A 25 2.56 -3.90 0.37
C ALA A 25 3.14 -5.25 -0.07
N LYS A 26 2.28 -6.15 -0.56
CA LYS A 26 2.67 -7.43 -1.15
C LYS A 26 1.90 -7.70 -2.42
N LEU A 27 2.58 -8.29 -3.39
CA LEU A 27 1.94 -8.85 -4.56
C LEU A 27 1.19 -10.13 -4.18
N GLN A 28 -0.08 -10.21 -4.58
CA GLN A 28 -0.88 -11.41 -4.50
C GLN A 28 -1.19 -11.88 -5.92
N GLN A 29 -0.84 -13.13 -6.22
CA GLN A 29 -1.12 -13.73 -7.51
C GLN A 29 -2.45 -14.49 -7.47
N SER A 30 -3.27 -14.32 -8.50
CA SER A 30 -4.48 -15.09 -8.74
C SER A 30 -4.43 -15.75 -10.13
N CYS A 31 -5.36 -16.66 -10.41
CA CYS A 31 -5.46 -17.32 -11.71
C CYS A 31 -5.70 -16.34 -12.88
N CYS A 32 -6.21 -15.13 -12.59
CA CYS A 32 -6.57 -14.12 -13.59
C CYS A 32 -5.75 -12.83 -13.49
N GLY A 33 -4.65 -12.80 -12.71
CA GLY A 33 -3.79 -11.63 -12.65
C GLY A 33 -3.05 -11.45 -11.33
N THR A 34 -2.63 -10.21 -11.08
CA THR A 34 -1.94 -9.83 -9.84
C THR A 34 -2.64 -8.65 -9.20
N SER A 35 -2.89 -8.77 -7.90
CA SER A 35 -3.39 -7.69 -7.04
C SER A 35 -2.32 -7.31 -6.03
N LEU A 36 -2.53 -6.15 -5.40
CA LEU A 36 -1.76 -5.75 -4.23
C LEU A 36 -2.58 -5.97 -2.98
N TYR A 37 -1.93 -6.51 -1.96
CA TYR A 37 -2.43 -6.61 -0.62
C TYR A 37 -1.63 -5.67 0.29
N PHE A 38 -2.31 -4.99 1.20
CA PHE A 38 -1.72 -4.05 2.13
C PHE A 38 -2.03 -4.45 3.57
N THR A 39 -1.05 -4.30 4.45
CA THR A 39 -1.20 -4.61 5.87
C THR A 39 -0.31 -3.71 6.72
N LEU A 40 -0.68 -3.50 7.98
CA LEU A 40 0.12 -2.74 8.93
C LEU A 40 1.05 -3.68 9.68
N ILE A 41 2.31 -3.26 9.80
CA ILE A 41 3.34 -4.03 10.51
C ILE A 41 4.13 -3.11 11.44
N LYS A 42 4.84 -3.75 12.37
CA LYS A 42 5.99 -3.14 13.04
C LYS A 42 7.24 -3.43 12.22
N LEU A 43 8.11 -2.46 12.04
CA LEU A 43 9.39 -2.61 11.38
C LEU A 43 10.27 -3.59 12.17
N GLY A 44 10.77 -4.59 11.45
CA GLY A 44 11.79 -5.49 11.94
C GLY A 44 13.17 -4.83 11.95
N LYS A 45 14.08 -5.42 12.73
CA LYS A 45 15.49 -5.01 12.72
C LYS A 45 16.09 -5.28 11.34
N GLY A 46 16.50 -4.22 10.65
CA GLY A 46 17.13 -4.30 9.33
C GLY A 46 16.20 -3.99 8.16
N ASP A 47 14.90 -3.76 8.42
CA ASP A 47 13.99 -3.28 7.41
C ASP A 47 14.39 -1.88 6.92
N LYS A 48 14.22 -1.65 5.61
CA LYS A 48 14.53 -0.39 4.94
C LYS A 48 13.28 0.12 4.24
N PRO A 49 12.32 0.73 4.98
CA PRO A 49 11.12 1.26 4.38
C PRO A 49 11.44 2.43 3.45
N ALA A 50 10.71 2.53 2.35
CA ALA A 50 10.64 3.74 1.56
C ALA A 50 9.59 4.68 2.17
N THR A 51 9.80 5.98 2.09
CA THR A 51 8.79 6.96 2.52
C THR A 51 7.93 7.38 1.34
N ILE A 52 6.62 7.17 1.43
CA ILE A 52 5.64 7.54 0.39
C ILE A 52 4.60 8.45 1.02
N ASN A 53 4.57 9.73 0.61
CA ASN A 53 3.78 10.79 1.24
C ASN A 53 3.89 10.83 2.79
N GLY A 54 5.08 10.56 3.32
CA GLY A 54 5.33 10.53 4.77
C GLY A 54 4.91 9.23 5.48
N ILE A 55 4.32 8.27 4.76
CA ILE A 55 4.06 6.92 5.30
C ILE A 55 5.29 6.04 5.05
N PRO A 56 5.84 5.37 6.06
CA PRO A 56 6.85 4.32 5.86
C PRO A 56 6.22 3.10 5.20
N VAL A 57 6.77 2.65 4.09
CA VAL A 57 6.26 1.52 3.31
C VAL A 57 7.37 0.52 2.98
N VAL A 58 7.14 -0.76 3.28
CA VAL A 58 8.01 -1.87 2.82
C VAL A 58 7.33 -2.69 1.74
N MET A 59 8.10 -3.07 0.73
CA MET A 59 7.68 -3.89 -0.41
C MET A 59 8.92 -4.49 -1.10
N ASP A 60 8.77 -5.65 -1.74
CA ASP A 60 9.83 -6.19 -2.62
C ASP A 60 9.82 -5.50 -4.00
N ASP A 61 10.89 -5.70 -4.78
CA ASP A 61 11.06 -5.03 -6.08
C ASP A 61 9.92 -5.32 -7.07
N LYS A 62 9.38 -6.54 -7.05
CA LYS A 62 8.27 -6.94 -7.92
C LYS A 62 6.98 -6.20 -7.54
N THR A 63 6.73 -6.11 -6.25
CA THR A 63 5.60 -5.39 -5.67
C THR A 63 5.74 -3.89 -5.92
N ALA A 64 6.94 -3.32 -5.76
CA ALA A 64 7.22 -1.92 -6.03
C ALA A 64 6.87 -1.54 -7.46
N LYS A 65 7.34 -2.35 -8.43
CA LYS A 65 7.02 -2.15 -9.85
C LYS A 65 5.51 -2.21 -10.12
N ARG A 66 4.82 -3.20 -9.55
CA ARG A 66 3.36 -3.32 -9.70
C ARG A 66 2.62 -2.14 -9.06
N ALA A 67 3.14 -1.62 -7.95
CA ALA A 67 2.54 -0.53 -7.21
C ALA A 67 2.70 0.83 -7.92
N GLU A 68 3.51 0.96 -8.97
CA GLU A 68 3.67 2.21 -9.73
C GLU A 68 2.34 2.76 -10.28
N THR A 69 1.41 1.88 -10.65
CA THR A 69 0.08 2.24 -11.19
C THR A 69 -1.01 2.37 -10.13
N VAL A 70 -0.66 2.24 -8.86
CA VAL A 70 -1.63 2.19 -7.76
C VAL A 70 -1.61 3.48 -6.95
N THR A 71 -2.81 4.00 -6.68
CA THR A 71 -3.06 5.12 -5.78
C THR A 71 -3.91 4.65 -4.60
N LEU A 72 -3.38 4.83 -3.39
CA LEU A 72 -4.18 4.71 -2.16
C LEU A 72 -4.91 6.03 -1.94
N ALA A 73 -6.23 5.99 -2.02
CA ALA A 73 -7.10 7.14 -1.89
C ALA A 73 -8.10 6.94 -0.75
N GLU A 74 -8.72 8.04 -0.31
CA GLU A 74 -9.84 7.99 0.63
C GLU A 74 -11.14 8.09 -0.16
N GLU A 75 -12.08 7.21 0.17
CA GLU A 75 -13.46 7.28 -0.27
C GLU A 75 -14.39 6.85 0.86
N ASN A 76 -15.32 7.72 1.23
CA ASN A 76 -16.33 7.49 2.28
C ASN A 76 -15.73 7.05 3.64
N GLY A 77 -14.63 7.70 4.04
CA GLY A 77 -13.92 7.42 5.29
C GLY A 77 -13.09 6.13 5.27
N LYS A 78 -12.90 5.50 4.11
CA LYS A 78 -12.13 4.27 3.95
C LYS A 78 -11.00 4.47 2.96
N VAL A 79 -9.90 3.74 3.18
CA VAL A 79 -8.82 3.67 2.19
C VAL A 79 -9.23 2.69 1.09
N ILE A 80 -9.23 3.17 -0.14
CA ILE A 80 -9.47 2.37 -1.35
C ILE A 80 -8.20 2.30 -2.20
N ILE A 81 -8.14 1.25 -3.03
CA ILE A 81 -7.05 1.04 -3.99
C ILE A 81 -7.59 1.41 -5.37
N GLN A 82 -7.08 2.50 -5.93
CA GLN A 82 -7.30 2.87 -7.32
C GLN A 82 -6.14 2.31 -8.15
N ASP A 83 -6.45 1.54 -9.18
CA ASP A 83 -5.45 0.85 -9.98
C ASP A 83 -5.64 1.16 -11.45
N ASP A 84 -4.68 1.90 -12.01
CA ASP A 84 -4.68 2.29 -13.41
C ASP A 84 -4.09 1.20 -14.32
N ALA A 85 -3.75 0.03 -13.76
CA ALA A 85 -3.29 -1.11 -14.57
C ALA A 85 -4.43 -1.62 -15.48
N PRO A 86 -4.17 -1.89 -16.77
CA PRO A 86 -5.18 -2.45 -17.66
C PRO A 86 -5.71 -3.78 -17.10
N SER A 87 -7.04 -3.90 -16.92
CA SER A 87 -7.66 -5.17 -16.57
C SER A 87 -7.62 -6.10 -17.78
N CYS A 88 -6.62 -6.98 -17.83
CA CYS A 88 -6.52 -8.02 -18.85
C CYS A 88 -7.46 -9.19 -18.50
N CYS A 89 -8.77 -8.95 -18.55
CA CYS A 89 -9.76 -10.00 -18.65
C CYS A 89 -10.41 -9.84 -20.04
N CYS A 90 -9.99 -10.68 -20.97
CA CYS A 90 -10.69 -10.90 -22.24
C CYS A 90 -12.03 -11.59 -22.00
#